data_AF-A0A7S6MBM3-F1
#
_entry.id   AF-A0A7S6MBM3-F1
#
_cell.length_a   1.000
_cell.length_b   1.000
_cell.length_c   1.000
_cell.angle_alpha   90.00
_cell.angle_beta   90.00
_cell.angle_gamma   90.00
#
_symmetry.space_group_name_H-M   'P 1'
#
loop_
_entity.id
_entity.type
_entity.pdbx_description
1 polymer ?
#
loop_
_entity_poly.entity_id
_entity_poly.type
_entity_poly.pdbx_seq_one_letter_code
_entity_poly.pdbx_strand_id
1 'polypeptide(L)'
;MAQTKLTLRLDADLISRAKASAAKQGKSLSQIVADYFAALVGSPRRPRRKRPDRDALPPNTRHLCGLLEGEMLDRSAYLRHLEEKHR
;
A
#
# COMPACT_ATOMS: atom_id res chain seq x y z
N MET A 1 -21.04 -4.30 9.44
CA MET A 1 -20.19 -3.08 9.41
C MET A 1 -21.00 -1.97 8.77
N ALA A 2 -21.10 -0.80 9.39
CA ALA A 2 -21.88 0.32 8.86
C ALA A 2 -21.17 0.93 7.63
N GLN A 3 -21.90 1.11 6.53
CA GLN A 3 -21.39 1.79 5.34
C GLN A 3 -21.80 3.26 5.39
N THR A 4 -20.84 4.15 5.60
CA THR A 4 -21.05 5.60 5.61
C THR A 4 -20.62 6.21 4.28
N LYS A 5 -21.37 7.21 3.79
CA LYS A 5 -21.04 7.94 2.56
C LYS A 5 -20.27 9.21 2.91
N LEU A 6 -19.13 9.41 2.26
CA LEU A 6 -18.35 10.65 2.32
C LEU A 6 -18.48 11.36 0.96
N THR A 7 -18.87 12.64 0.99
CA THR A 7 -18.99 13.47 -0.21
C THR A 7 -17.92 14.55 -0.18
N LEU A 8 -17.11 14.64 -1.24
CA LEU A 8 -16.03 15.61 -1.37
C LEU A 8 -16.34 16.59 -2.50
N ARG A 9 -16.16 17.89 -2.26
CA ARG A 9 -16.24 18.91 -3.30
C ARG A 9 -14.88 19.06 -3.98
N LEU A 10 -14.83 18.81 -5.28
CA LEU A 10 -13.64 18.91 -6.11
C LEU A 10 -14.03 19.52 -7.45
N ASP A 11 -13.02 20.05 -8.15
CA ASP A 11 -13.17 20.51 -9.52
C ASP A 11 -13.56 19.35 -10.47
N ALA A 12 -14.40 19.63 -11.45
CA ALA A 12 -14.93 18.63 -12.38
C ALA A 12 -13.83 17.99 -13.24
N ASP A 13 -12.85 18.78 -13.69
CA ASP A 13 -11.72 18.27 -14.48
C ASP A 13 -10.84 17.36 -13.64
N LEU A 14 -10.66 17.71 -12.37
CA LEU A 14 -9.91 16.88 -11.42
C LEU A 14 -10.61 15.53 -11.21
N ILE A 15 -11.94 15.52 -11.04
CA ILE A 15 -12.71 14.27 -10.92
C ILE A 15 -12.53 13.38 -12.16
N SER A 16 -12.58 13.99 -13.35
CA SER A 16 -12.41 13.27 -14.62
C SER A 16 -11.02 12.62 -14.72
N ARG A 17 -9.95 13.40 -14.48
CA ARG A 17 -8.57 12.91 -14.50
C ARG A 17 -8.34 11.81 -13.46
N ALA A 18 -8.89 11.97 -12.27
CA ALA A 18 -8.76 10.98 -11.20
C ALA A 18 -9.44 9.65 -11.56
N LYS A 19 -10.65 9.69 -12.14
CA LYS A 19 -11.33 8.48 -12.63
C LYS A 19 -10.54 7.79 -13.74
N ALA A 20 -9.99 8.55 -14.69
CA ALA A 20 -9.16 7.99 -15.76
C ALA A 20 -7.88 7.31 -15.21
N SER A 21 -7.22 7.93 -14.24
CA SER A 21 -6.06 7.34 -13.57
C SER A 21 -6.44 6.07 -12.78
N ALA A 22 -7.61 6.06 -12.14
CA ALA A 22 -8.10 4.90 -11.40
C ALA A 22 -8.39 3.71 -12.33
N ALA A 23 -9.03 3.97 -13.47
CA ALA A 23 -9.32 2.97 -14.49
C ALA A 23 -8.04 2.32 -15.05
N LYS A 24 -6.98 3.11 -15.29
CA LYS A 24 -5.66 2.59 -15.71
C LYS A 24 -5.06 1.62 -14.69
N GLN A 25 -5.40 1.75 -13.41
CA GLN A 25 -4.93 0.88 -12.32
C GLN A 25 -5.94 -0.24 -11.98
N GLY A 26 -7.05 -0.36 -12.73
CA GLY A 26 -8.11 -1.35 -12.46
C GLY A 26 -8.87 -1.10 -11.15
N LYS A 27 -8.87 0.14 -10.64
CA LYS A 27 -9.51 0.50 -9.36
C LYS A 27 -10.59 1.56 -9.57
N SER A 28 -11.57 1.61 -8.66
CA SER A 28 -12.49 2.74 -8.59
C SER A 28 -11.83 3.93 -7.87
N LEU A 29 -12.30 5.14 -8.16
CA LEU A 29 -11.84 6.34 -7.44
C LEU A 29 -12.10 6.24 -5.93
N SER A 30 -13.24 5.66 -5.53
CA SER A 30 -13.55 5.42 -4.11
C SER A 30 -12.56 4.46 -3.44
N GLN A 31 -12.07 3.44 -4.16
CA GLN A 31 -11.06 2.52 -3.63
C GLN A 31 -9.72 3.22 -3.42
N ILE A 32 -9.29 4.08 -4.36
CA ILE A 32 -8.05 4.86 -4.21
C ILE A 32 -8.15 5.80 -2.99
N VAL A 33 -9.27 6.48 -2.83
CA VAL A 33 -9.49 7.36 -1.68
C VAL A 33 -9.52 6.58 -0.37
N ALA A 34 -10.14 5.40 -0.34
CA ALA A 34 -10.12 4.52 0.82
C ALA A 34 -8.70 4.04 1.16
N ASP A 35 -7.93 3.64 0.15
CA ASP A 35 -6.52 3.23 0.30
C ASP A 35 -5.67 4.40 0.86
N TYR A 36 -5.93 5.63 0.38
CA TYR A 36 -5.26 6.84 0.87
C TYR A 36 -5.60 7.13 2.34
N PHE A 37 -6.89 7.10 2.72
CA PHE A 37 -7.28 7.30 4.12
C PHE A 37 -6.68 6.23 5.03
N ALA A 38 -6.67 4.96 4.59
CA ALA A 38 -6.04 3.89 5.35
C ALA A 38 -4.54 4.13 5.57
N ALA A 39 -3.82 4.63 4.56
CA ALA A 39 -2.42 5.00 4.67
C ALA A 39 -2.22 6.23 5.59
N LEU A 40 -3.09 7.24 5.48
CA LEU A 40 -3.02 8.48 6.24
C LEU A 40 -3.20 8.25 7.75
N VAL A 41 -4.13 7.37 8.14
CA VAL A 41 -4.38 7.05 9.55
C VAL A 41 -3.45 5.97 10.12
N GLY A 42 -2.43 5.55 9.36
CA GLY A 42 -1.52 4.48 9.77
C GLY A 42 -2.21 3.13 9.99
N SER A 43 -3.39 2.92 9.38
CA SER A 43 -4.16 1.70 9.61
C SER A 43 -3.43 0.50 8.98
N PRO A 44 -3.30 -0.64 9.68
CA PRO A 44 -2.61 -1.82 9.17
C PRO A 44 -3.33 -2.49 7.98
N ARG A 45 -4.43 -1.91 7.49
CA ARG A 45 -5.09 -2.26 6.22
C ARG A 45 -4.27 -1.81 5.01
N ARG A 46 -2.99 -2.17 4.92
CA ARG A 46 -2.55 -2.64 3.60
C ARG A 46 -3.41 -3.88 3.33
N PRO A 47 -4.20 -3.96 2.24
CA PRO A 47 -4.68 -5.27 1.82
C PRO A 47 -3.41 -6.11 1.75
N ARG A 48 -3.32 -7.16 2.58
CA ARG A 48 -2.24 -8.12 2.49
C ARG A 48 -2.27 -8.54 1.03
N ARG A 49 -1.32 -8.04 0.22
CA ARG A 49 -1.14 -8.51 -1.16
C ARG A 49 -1.12 -10.02 -0.98
N LYS A 50 -2.06 -10.73 -1.62
CA LYS A 50 -2.17 -12.20 -1.50
C LYS A 50 -0.74 -12.71 -1.57
N ARG A 51 -0.26 -13.29 -0.47
CA ARG A 51 1.12 -13.73 -0.45
C ARG A 51 1.28 -14.69 -1.61
N PRO A 52 2.31 -14.50 -2.45
CA PRO A 52 2.60 -15.51 -3.45
C PRO A 52 2.73 -16.83 -2.71
N ASP A 53 2.18 -17.89 -3.29
CA ASP A 53 2.36 -19.22 -2.75
C ASP A 53 3.87 -19.47 -2.62
N ARG A 54 4.32 -19.78 -1.41
CA ARG A 54 5.74 -19.93 -1.08
C ARG A 54 6.36 -21.05 -1.92
N ASP A 55 5.55 -22.04 -2.27
CA ASP A 55 5.95 -23.17 -3.07
C ASP A 55 6.08 -22.82 -4.56
N ALA A 56 5.42 -21.75 -5.02
CA ALA A 56 5.55 -21.21 -6.36
C ALA A 56 6.76 -20.25 -6.55
N LEU A 57 7.47 -19.89 -5.47
CA LEU A 57 8.64 -19.01 -5.55
C LEU A 57 9.92 -19.78 -5.93
N PRO A 58 10.82 -19.19 -6.74
CA PRO A 58 12.17 -19.71 -6.96
C PRO A 58 12.92 -19.91 -5.62
N PRO A 59 13.85 -20.87 -5.52
CA PRO A 59 14.49 -21.25 -4.25
C PRO A 59 15.13 -20.07 -3.52
N ASN A 60 15.86 -19.19 -4.22
CA ASN A 60 16.49 -18.01 -3.62
C ASN A 60 15.45 -17.02 -3.07
N THR A 61 14.33 -16.82 -3.79
CA THR A 61 13.26 -15.91 -3.38
C THR A 61 12.42 -16.49 -2.24
N ARG A 62 12.29 -17.82 -2.17
CA ARG A 62 11.58 -18.54 -1.10
C ARG A 62 12.22 -18.32 0.27
N HIS A 63 13.54 -18.19 0.33
CA HIS A 63 14.29 -17.96 1.57
C HIS A 63 14.12 -16.52 2.09
N LEU A 64 13.89 -15.56 1.19
CA LEU A 64 13.66 -14.16 1.56
C LEU A 64 12.21 -13.89 1.96
N CYS A 65 11.27 -14.72 1.52
CA CYS A 65 9.85 -14.55 1.81
C CYS A 65 9.55 -14.83 3.29
N GLY A 66 9.15 -13.79 4.03
CA GLY A 66 8.84 -13.87 5.48
C GLY A 66 9.98 -13.46 6.41
N LEU A 67 11.17 -13.13 5.88
CA LEU A 67 12.34 -12.77 6.70
C LEU A 67 12.11 -11.51 7.57
N LEU A 68 11.25 -10.60 7.11
CA LEU A 68 10.92 -9.35 7.80
C LEU A 68 9.49 -9.40 8.37
N GLU A 69 8.91 -10.59 8.50
CA GLU A 69 7.57 -10.75 9.00
C GLU A 69 7.54 -10.66 10.53
N GLY A 70 6.81 -9.68 11.07
CA GLY A 70 6.73 -9.42 12.51
C GLY A 70 7.60 -8.24 12.96
N GLU A 71 8.56 -7.82 12.14
CA GLU A 71 9.36 -6.63 12.39
C GLU A 71 8.59 -5.37 11.99
N MET A 72 8.47 -4.42 12.92
CA MET A 72 7.91 -3.08 12.64
C MET A 72 8.96 -2.20 11.97
N LEU A 73 9.34 -2.56 10.75
CA LEU A 73 10.28 -1.77 9.95
C LEU A 73 9.57 -0.59 9.32
N ASP A 74 9.95 0.60 9.76
CA ASP A 74 9.53 1.86 9.18
C ASP A 74 10.64 2.50 8.35
N ARG A 75 10.34 3.65 7.76
CA ARG A 75 11.29 4.38 6.92
C ARG A 75 12.51 4.84 7.72
N SER A 76 12.35 5.17 9.00
CA SER A 76 13.45 5.56 9.88
C SER A 76 14.41 4.41 10.17
N ALA A 77 13.90 3.18 10.35
CA ALA A 77 14.74 1.99 10.50
C ALA A 77 15.65 1.79 9.29
N TYR A 78 15.14 2.02 8.08
CA TYR A 78 15.94 1.94 6.86
C TYR A 78 17.02 3.03 6.76
N LEU A 79 16.68 4.28 7.11
CA LEU A 79 17.64 5.39 7.05
C LEU A 79 18.80 5.19 8.03
N ARG A 80 18.52 4.74 9.25
CA ARG A 80 19.54 4.42 10.26
C ARG A 80 20.50 3.33 9.77
N HIS A 81 19.96 2.27 9.16
CA HIS A 81 20.77 1.22 8.57
C HIS A 81 21.70 1.75 7.48
N LEU A 82 21.24 2.68 6.63
CA LEU A 82 22.07 3.30 5.61
C LEU A 82 23.19 4.15 6.21
N GLU A 83 22.90 4.93 7.25
CA GLU A 83 23.90 5.72 7.97
C GLU A 83 24.98 4.83 8.57
N GLU A 84 24.60 3.72 9.22
CA GLU A 84 25.52 2.75 9.80
C GLU A 84 26.37 2.04 8.73
N LYS A 85 25.77 1.69 7.59
CA LYS A 85 26.43 0.95 6.50
C LYS A 85 27.46 1.81 5.74
N HIS A 86 27.23 3.11 5.63
CA HIS A 86 28.09 4.04 4.88
C HIS A 86 29.07 4.81 5.76
N ARG A 87 29.23 4.41 7.02
CA ARG A 87 30.21 4.93 7.97
C ARG A 87 31.51 4.13 7.90
#